data_AF-A0A177B5K9-F1
#
_entry.id   AF-A0A177B5K9-F1
#
_cell.length_a   1.000
_cell.length_b   1.000
_cell.length_c   1.000
_cell.angle_alpha   90.00
_cell.angle_beta   90.00
_cell.angle_gamma   90.00
#
_symmetry.space_group_name_H-M   'P 1'
#
loop_
_entity.id
_entity.type
_entity.pdbx_description
1 polymer ?
#
loop_
_entity_poly.entity_id
_entity_poly.type
_entity_poly.pdbx_seq_one_letter_code
_entity_poly.pdbx_strand_id
1 'polypeptide(L)'
;MDNLFQDDVDDDFDEFSGIESDEEYISEHMTETDESISYTNCTFIGKDGESECSLRGSRTNVRDIWSNDGCSIDAIRNVLSYTRLLFLSRCIRFDNIHTREERRKFDKLAAIRKVFEYFVKNFRNNYEPKKNLTLNKTNLIMG
;
A
#
# COMPACT_ATOMS: atom_id res chain seq x y z
N MET A 1 -3.03 -20.96 -0.35
CA MET A 1 -2.71 -19.88 -1.29
C MET A 1 -1.22 -19.68 -1.13
N ASP A 2 -0.44 -19.94 -2.16
CA ASP A 2 1.01 -19.75 -2.08
C ASP A 2 1.29 -18.26 -1.90
N ASN A 3 2.12 -17.92 -0.91
CA ASN A 3 2.42 -16.57 -0.49
C ASN A 3 3.10 -15.82 -1.64
N LEU A 4 2.33 -14.96 -2.31
CA LEU A 4 2.81 -14.12 -3.41
C LEU A 4 3.84 -13.09 -2.91
N PHE A 5 3.71 -12.69 -1.65
CA PHE A 5 4.67 -11.91 -0.88
C PHE A 5 5.42 -12.88 0.03
N GLN A 6 6.71 -13.03 -0.21
CA GLN A 6 7.57 -13.83 0.68
C GLN A 6 7.97 -12.97 1.88
N ASP A 7 8.25 -13.61 3.01
CA ASP A 7 8.71 -12.93 4.23
C ASP A 7 9.93 -12.02 3.95
N ASP A 8 10.83 -12.45 3.05
CA ASP A 8 11.98 -11.65 2.58
C ASP A 8 11.57 -10.29 1.94
N VAL A 9 10.39 -10.21 1.33
CA VAL A 9 9.85 -8.97 0.73
C VAL A 9 9.39 -8.01 1.81
N ASP A 10 8.77 -8.54 2.86
CA ASP A 10 8.22 -7.76 3.96
C ASP A 10 9.37 -7.20 4.84
N ASP A 11 10.40 -8.00 5.10
CA ASP A 11 11.61 -7.56 5.82
C ASP A 11 12.33 -6.42 5.07
N ASP A 12 12.51 -6.57 3.76
CA ASP A 12 13.10 -5.52 2.91
C ASP A 12 12.25 -4.24 2.93
N PHE A 13 10.92 -4.37 2.92
CA PHE A 13 10.00 -3.25 2.93
C PHE A 13 10.05 -2.46 4.24
N ASP A 14 10.05 -3.16 5.37
CA ASP A 14 10.14 -2.56 6.71
C ASP A 14 11.48 -1.84 6.89
N GLU A 15 12.59 -2.44 6.44
CA GLU A 15 13.90 -1.80 6.47
C GLU A 15 13.91 -0.51 5.63
N PHE A 16 13.42 -0.57 4.39
CA PHE A 16 13.48 0.60 3.49
C PHE A 16 12.57 1.74 3.92
N SER A 17 11.38 1.42 4.42
CA SER A 17 10.43 2.43 4.91
C SER A 17 10.89 3.07 6.22
N GLY A 18 11.57 2.30 7.09
CA GLY A 18 12.13 2.79 8.35
C GLY A 18 13.30 3.76 8.19
N ILE A 19 14.05 3.71 7.07
CA ILE A 19 15.20 4.62 6.82
C ILE A 19 14.76 6.09 6.66
N GLU A 20 13.54 6.36 6.19
CA GLU A 20 13.05 7.72 5.89
C GLU A 20 12.06 8.25 6.94
N SER A 21 11.69 7.43 7.94
CA SER A 21 10.85 7.91 9.03
C SER A 21 11.69 8.79 9.97
N ASP A 22 11.82 10.07 9.64
CA ASP A 22 12.51 11.07 10.47
C ASP A 22 11.91 11.09 11.89
N GLU A 23 12.74 10.86 12.92
CA GLU A 23 12.32 10.95 14.33
C GLU A 23 11.68 12.31 14.64
N GLU A 24 12.14 13.37 13.98
CA GLU A 24 11.62 14.73 14.08
C GLU A 24 10.18 14.84 13.54
N TYR A 25 9.87 14.25 12.38
CA TYR A 25 8.52 14.24 11.80
C TYR A 25 7.53 13.45 12.67
N ILE A 26 7.96 12.29 13.18
CA ILE A 26 7.16 11.49 14.11
C ILE A 26 6.84 12.32 15.36
N SER A 27 7.83 13.00 15.94
CA SER A 27 7.63 13.76 17.18
C SER A 27 6.68 14.96 17.03
N GLU A 28 6.69 15.63 15.86
CA GLU A 28 5.82 16.77 15.60
C GLU A 28 4.38 16.39 15.23
N HIS A 29 4.16 15.22 14.60
CA HIS A 29 2.88 14.86 13.99
C HIS A 29 2.20 13.63 14.62
N MET A 30 2.89 12.85 15.47
CA MET A 30 2.37 11.71 16.23
C MET A 30 2.37 12.02 17.73
N THR A 31 1.67 13.08 18.14
CA THR A 31 1.52 13.46 19.56
C THR A 31 0.32 12.78 20.23
N GLU A 32 -0.57 12.19 19.45
CA GLU A 32 -1.69 11.39 19.94
C GLU A 32 -1.25 9.94 20.12
N THR A 33 -1.50 9.37 21.30
CA THR A 33 -1.29 7.96 21.57
C THR A 33 -2.21 7.17 20.64
N ASP A 34 -1.66 6.65 19.54
CA ASP A 34 -2.39 5.73 18.66
C ASP A 34 -2.86 4.54 19.51
N GLU A 35 -4.17 4.49 19.80
CA GLU A 35 -4.77 3.32 20.45
C GLU A 35 -4.52 2.09 19.57
N SER A 36 -4.18 0.97 20.21
CA SER A 36 -3.90 -0.31 19.54
C SER A 36 -4.96 -0.62 18.48
N ILE A 37 -4.53 -1.07 17.30
CA ILE A 37 -5.40 -1.51 16.20
C ILE A 37 -6.54 -2.35 16.76
N SER A 38 -7.75 -1.80 16.68
CA SER A 38 -8.95 -2.44 17.20
C SER A 38 -9.40 -3.53 16.24
N TYR A 39 -9.31 -4.80 16.67
CA TYR A 39 -9.87 -5.94 15.93
C TYR A 39 -11.40 -5.98 16.07
N THR A 40 -12.10 -4.91 15.72
CA THR A 40 -13.56 -4.90 15.71
C THR A 40 -14.07 -5.28 14.33
N ASN A 41 -15.03 -6.21 14.27
CA ASN A 41 -15.70 -6.61 13.04
C ASN A 41 -16.30 -5.38 12.34
N CYS A 42 -15.73 -5.00 11.19
CA CYS A 42 -16.22 -3.89 10.39
C CYS A 42 -17.54 -4.31 9.74
N THR A 43 -18.64 -3.69 10.16
CA THR A 43 -19.96 -3.97 9.59
C THR A 43 -20.21 -2.97 8.48
N PHE A 44 -20.28 -3.43 7.23
CA PHE A 44 -20.70 -2.59 6.10
C PHE A 44 -22.21 -2.37 6.21
N ILE A 45 -22.63 -1.37 6.98
CA ILE A 45 -24.04 -0.98 7.04
C ILE A 45 -24.27 0.05 5.94
N GLY A 46 -24.73 -0.43 4.78
CA GLY A 46 -25.39 0.44 3.80
C GLY A 46 -26.64 0.99 4.47
N LYS A 47 -26.60 2.25 4.90
CA LYS A 47 -27.80 2.91 5.38
C LYS A 47 -28.59 3.35 4.16
N ASP A 48 -29.86 2.94 4.15
CA ASP A 48 -30.97 3.41 3.31
C ASP A 48 -30.75 3.38 1.79
N GLY A 49 -31.52 2.53 1.12
CA GLY A 49 -31.45 2.23 -0.31
C GLY A 49 -31.78 3.36 -1.30
N GLU A 50 -31.43 4.62 -1.00
CA GLU A 50 -31.56 5.76 -1.93
C GLU A 50 -30.40 6.79 -1.89
N SER A 51 -29.30 6.53 -1.17
CA SER A 51 -28.07 7.32 -1.32
C SER A 51 -26.94 6.48 -1.92
N GLU A 52 -26.72 6.64 -3.24
CA GLU A 52 -25.68 5.93 -3.98
C GLU A 52 -24.29 6.53 -3.65
N CYS A 53 -23.78 6.24 -2.45
CA CYS A 53 -22.37 6.44 -2.13
C CYS A 53 -21.54 5.46 -2.98
N SER A 54 -21.13 5.94 -4.16
CA SER A 54 -20.27 5.20 -5.08
C SER A 54 -18.87 5.09 -4.49
N LEU A 55 -18.63 4.10 -3.62
CA LEU A 55 -17.31 3.80 -3.07
C LEU A 55 -16.38 3.19 -4.14
N ARG A 56 -16.01 3.99 -5.15
CA ARG A 56 -14.88 3.73 -6.03
C ARG A 56 -13.62 4.29 -5.36
N GLY A 57 -13.15 3.61 -4.32
CA GLY A 57 -12.08 4.08 -3.43
C GLY A 57 -10.76 4.47 -4.10
N SER A 58 -10.51 4.06 -5.35
CA SER A 58 -9.27 4.39 -6.07
C SER A 58 -9.14 5.87 -6.47
N ARG A 59 -10.22 6.65 -6.53
CA ARG A 59 -10.19 8.09 -6.90
C ARG A 59 -10.81 9.01 -5.84
N THR A 60 -11.15 8.45 -4.68
CA THR A 60 -11.75 9.18 -3.57
C THR A 60 -10.66 9.94 -2.81
N ASN A 61 -10.93 11.18 -2.39
CA ASN A 61 -9.98 11.92 -1.57
C ASN A 61 -9.85 11.22 -0.20
N VAL A 62 -8.64 11.17 0.37
CA VAL A 62 -8.42 10.56 1.70
C VAL A 62 -9.28 11.24 2.78
N ARG A 63 -9.59 12.53 2.63
CA ARG A 63 -10.51 13.26 3.53
C ARG A 63 -11.94 12.73 3.47
N ASP A 64 -12.42 12.37 2.29
CA ASP A 64 -13.77 11.84 2.08
C ASP A 64 -13.89 10.42 2.65
N ILE A 65 -12.76 9.72 2.88
CA ILE A 65 -12.76 8.42 3.57
C ILE A 65 -13.04 8.59 5.07
N TRP A 66 -12.71 9.75 5.67
CA TRP A 66 -12.89 10.08 7.09
C TRP A 66 -14.05 11.05 7.36
N SER A 67 -14.93 11.28 6.39
CA SER A 67 -16.10 12.14 6.56
C SER A 67 -17.14 11.51 7.50
N ASN A 68 -17.90 12.37 8.19
CA ASN A 68 -19.03 11.96 9.04
C ASN A 68 -20.38 11.97 8.29
N ASP A 69 -20.35 12.07 6.96
CA ASP A 69 -21.51 12.22 6.08
C ASP A 69 -22.19 10.88 5.73
N GLY A 70 -21.75 9.77 6.33
CA GLY A 70 -22.33 8.43 6.13
C GLY A 70 -21.82 7.69 4.89
N CYS A 71 -20.90 8.30 4.13
CA CYS A 71 -20.25 7.70 2.95
C CYS A 71 -18.80 7.27 3.25
N SER A 72 -18.39 7.28 4.52
CA SER A 72 -17.04 6.89 4.94
C SER A 72 -16.82 5.38 4.96
N ILE A 73 -15.55 4.98 4.85
CA ILE A 73 -15.14 3.59 4.96
C ILE A 73 -14.76 3.34 6.42
N ASP A 74 -15.75 2.97 7.24
CA ASP A 74 -15.59 2.72 8.68
C ASP A 74 -14.45 1.74 8.99
N ALA A 75 -14.20 0.77 8.10
CA ALA A 75 -13.13 -0.19 8.27
C ALA A 75 -11.74 0.45 8.33
N ILE A 76 -11.47 1.46 7.50
CA ILE A 76 -10.17 2.12 7.49
C ILE A 76 -10.04 3.05 8.71
N ARG A 77 -11.13 3.76 9.04
CA ARG A 77 -11.19 4.68 10.18
C ARG A 77 -11.03 3.98 11.55
N ASN A 78 -11.45 2.73 11.66
CA ASN A 78 -11.30 1.94 12.89
C ASN A 78 -9.92 1.27 13.04
N VAL A 79 -9.13 1.20 11.95
CA VAL A 79 -7.83 0.53 11.94
C VAL A 79 -6.66 1.52 12.05
N LEU A 80 -6.77 2.68 11.39
CA LEU A 80 -5.75 3.74 11.42
C LEU A 80 -6.39 5.11 11.63
N SER A 81 -5.65 6.05 12.20
CA SER A 81 -6.04 7.46 12.18
C SER A 81 -5.78 8.08 10.78
N TYR A 82 -6.48 9.18 10.46
CA TYR A 82 -6.29 9.91 9.20
C TYR A 82 -4.83 10.37 9.02
N THR A 83 -4.22 10.89 10.09
CA THR A 83 -2.82 11.33 10.12
C THR A 83 -1.87 10.16 9.90
N ARG A 84 -2.11 9.02 10.56
CA ARG A 84 -1.32 7.79 10.40
C ARG A 84 -1.36 7.23 8.99
N LEU A 85 -2.53 7.19 8.34
CA LEU A 85 -2.62 6.74 6.94
C LEU A 85 -1.83 7.66 6.01
N LEU A 86 -1.95 8.98 6.16
CA LEU A 86 -1.21 9.92 5.33
C LEU A 86 0.31 9.82 5.53
N PHE A 87 0.75 9.61 6.77
CA PHE A 87 2.16 9.40 7.07
C PHE A 87 2.68 8.10 6.43
N LEU A 88 2.00 6.98 6.66
CA LEU A 88 2.36 5.69 6.05
C LEU A 88 2.42 5.80 4.52
N SER A 89 1.44 6.46 3.90
CA SER A 89 1.40 6.66 2.46
C SER A 89 2.63 7.40 1.90
N ARG A 90 3.26 8.26 2.72
CA ARG A 90 4.50 8.97 2.34
C ARG A 90 5.76 8.14 2.57
N CYS A 91 5.76 7.26 3.57
CA CYS A 91 6.92 6.47 3.97
C CYS A 91 7.05 5.13 3.24
N ILE A 92 6.03 4.68 2.49
CA ILE A 92 6.11 3.46 1.68
C ILE A 92 7.26 3.58 0.66
N ARG A 93 8.26 2.70 0.78
CA ARG A 93 9.42 2.60 -0.11
C ARG A 93 9.72 1.14 -0.39
N PHE A 94 10.20 0.85 -1.60
CA PHE A 94 10.54 -0.49 -2.06
C PHE A 94 12.03 -0.64 -2.37
N ASP A 95 12.83 0.37 -2.02
CA ASP A 95 14.27 0.36 -2.28
C ASP A 95 15.06 1.17 -1.25
N ASN A 96 16.34 0.83 -1.12
CA ASN A 96 17.27 1.58 -0.29
C ASN A 96 17.70 2.89 -0.98
N ILE A 97 17.36 4.01 -0.36
CA ILE A 97 17.62 5.37 -0.88
C ILE A 97 19.10 5.68 -1.07
N HIS A 98 19.97 5.18 -0.19
CA HIS A 98 21.41 5.47 -0.21
C HIS A 98 22.11 4.85 -1.43
N THR A 99 21.59 3.73 -1.93
CA THR A 99 22.15 3.04 -3.12
C THR A 99 21.39 3.37 -4.40
N ARG A 100 20.25 4.06 -4.31
CA ARG A 100 19.35 4.31 -5.43
C ARG A 100 19.99 5.15 -6.52
N GLU A 101 20.74 6.19 -6.16
CA GLU A 101 21.30 7.12 -7.14
C GLU A 101 22.29 6.43 -8.09
N GLU A 102 23.11 5.51 -7.55
CA GLU A 102 24.06 4.74 -8.34
C GLU A 102 23.35 3.72 -9.24
N ARG A 103 22.37 2.98 -8.69
CA ARG A 103 21.59 1.99 -9.45
C ARG A 103 20.77 2.64 -10.56
N ARG A 104 20.20 3.83 -10.32
CA ARG A 104 19.38 4.57 -11.29
C ARG A 104 20.14 4.95 -12.58
N LYS A 105 21.47 5.05 -12.52
CA LYS A 105 22.31 5.31 -13.70
C LYS A 105 22.18 4.19 -14.75
N PHE A 106 21.94 2.97 -14.30
CA PHE A 106 21.87 1.78 -15.16
C PHE A 106 20.45 1.21 -15.27
N ASP A 107 19.63 1.35 -14.22
CA ASP A 107 18.26 0.84 -14.19
C ASP A 107 17.26 1.95 -13.81
N LYS A 108 16.42 2.34 -14.78
CA LYS A 108 15.38 3.35 -14.57
C LYS A 108 14.28 2.91 -13.58
N LEU A 109 14.14 1.60 -13.35
CA LEU A 109 13.15 1.04 -12.42
C LEU A 109 13.79 0.61 -11.08
N ALA A 110 14.99 1.12 -10.76
CA ALA A 110 15.72 0.78 -9.54
C ALA A 110 14.89 0.89 -8.26
N ALA A 111 13.90 1.79 -8.23
CA ALA A 111 13.02 2.03 -7.09
C ALA A 111 12.03 0.89 -6.76
N ILE A 112 11.75 0.00 -7.71
CA ILE A 112 10.82 -1.13 -7.51
C ILE A 112 11.40 -2.48 -7.98
N ARG A 113 12.62 -2.45 -8.54
CA ARG A 113 13.28 -3.60 -9.17
C ARG A 113 13.23 -4.86 -8.33
N LYS A 114 13.65 -4.77 -7.06
CA LYS A 114 13.81 -5.91 -6.15
C LYS A 114 12.46 -6.60 -5.90
N VAL A 115 11.45 -5.81 -5.53
CA VAL A 115 10.07 -6.29 -5.33
C VAL A 115 9.51 -6.93 -6.60
N PHE A 116 9.70 -6.29 -7.76
CA PHE A 116 9.23 -6.86 -9.02
C PHE A 116 9.89 -8.21 -9.37
N GLU A 117 11.18 -8.36 -9.10
CA GLU A 117 11.89 -9.62 -9.30
C GLU A 117 11.38 -10.73 -8.39
N TYR A 118 11.08 -10.44 -7.13
CA TYR A 118 10.45 -11.39 -6.21
C TYR A 118 9.10 -11.87 -6.73
N PHE A 119 8.24 -10.96 -7.21
CA PHE A 119 6.97 -11.34 -7.84
C PHE A 119 7.16 -12.27 -9.04
N VAL A 120 8.06 -11.92 -9.97
CA VAL A 120 8.30 -12.72 -11.18
C VAL A 120 8.85 -14.10 -10.81
N LYS A 121 9.76 -14.17 -9.82
CA LYS A 121 10.30 -15.41 -9.29
C LYS A 121 9.18 -16.28 -8.69
N ASN A 122 8.28 -15.68 -7.92
CA ASN A 122 7.15 -16.38 -7.30
C ASN A 122 6.18 -16.93 -8.33
N PHE A 123 5.85 -16.17 -9.38
CA PHE A 123 5.03 -16.68 -10.48
C PHE A 123 5.69 -17.88 -11.18
N ARG A 124 7.00 -17.81 -11.45
CA ARG A 124 7.71 -18.93 -12.11
C ARG A 124 7.74 -20.19 -11.26
N ASN A 125 7.85 -20.04 -9.94
CA ASN A 125 7.97 -21.19 -9.02
C ASN A 125 6.62 -21.85 -8.73
N ASN A 126 5.53 -21.08 -8.69
CA ASN A 126 4.22 -21.57 -8.26
C ASN A 126 3.23 -21.79 -9.42
N TYR A 127 3.56 -21.36 -10.64
CA TYR A 127 2.69 -21.52 -11.80
C TYR A 127 3.37 -22.28 -12.92
N GLU A 128 2.77 -23.43 -13.29
CA GLU A 128 3.16 -24.19 -14.47
C GLU A 128 2.28 -23.80 -15.68
N PRO A 129 2.86 -23.26 -16.76
CA PRO A 129 2.11 -22.84 -17.93
C PRO A 129 1.51 -24.03 -18.70
N LYS A 130 0.22 -23.94 -19.03
CA LYS A 130 -0.48 -24.93 -19.89
C LYS A 130 -0.14 -24.74 -21.37
N LYS A 131 -0.53 -25.70 -22.22
CA LYS A 131 -0.22 -25.74 -23.67
C LYS A 131 -0.49 -24.45 -24.46
N ASN A 132 -1.50 -23.68 -24.09
CA ASN A 132 -1.89 -22.45 -24.81
C ASN A 132 -1.60 -21.23 -23.93
N LEU A 133 -0.63 -20.41 -24.32
CA LEU A 133 -0.35 -19.11 -23.71
C LEU A 133 -0.72 -17.98 -24.66
N THR A 134 -1.23 -16.89 -24.10
CA THR A 134 -1.47 -15.65 -24.83
C THR A 134 -0.55 -14.58 -24.28
N LEU A 135 0.15 -13.88 -25.16
CA LEU A 135 0.97 -12.73 -24.83
C LEU A 135 0.22 -11.46 -25.21
N ASN A 136 0.06 -10.55 -24.26
CA ASN A 136 -0.51 -9.23 -24.48
C ASN A 136 0.39 -8.15 -23.84
N LYS A 137 0.10 -6.89 -24.14
CA LYS A 137 0.71 -5.74 -23.46
C LYS A 137 -0.37 -5.00 -22.67
N THR A 138 -0.02 -4.59 -21.46
CA THR A 138 -0.87 -3.75 -20.61
C THR A 138 -0.11 -2.47 -20.29
N ASN A 139 -0.73 -1.33 -20.55
CA ASN A 139 -0.13 -0.03 -20.23
C ASN A 139 -0.61 0.41 -18.85
N LEU A 140 0.33 0.82 -17.99
CA LEU A 140 0.03 1.49 -16.74
C LEU A 140 0.10 3.00 -16.96
N ILE A 141 -0.96 3.72 -16.61
CA ILE A 141 -0.96 5.19 -16.62
C ILE A 141 -0.49 5.64 -15.25
N MET A 142 0.69 6.23 -15.19
CA MET A 142 1.17 6.93 -14.01
C MET A 142 0.54 8.32 -14.04
N GLY A 143 -0.32 8.62 -13.06
CA GLY A 143 -1.01 9.90 -12.91
C GLY A 143 -0.13 11.00 -12.35
#